data_AF-A0A7D5NS27-F1
#
_entry.id   AF-A0A7D5NS27-F1
#
_cell.length_a   1.000
_cell.length_b   1.000
_cell.length_c   1.000
_cell.angle_alpha   90.00
_cell.angle_beta   90.00
_cell.angle_gamma   90.00
#
_symmetry.space_group_name_H-M   'P 1'
#
loop_
_entity.id
_entity.type
_entity.pdbx_description
1 polymer ?
#
loop_
_entity_poly.entity_id
_entity_poly.type
_entity_poly.pdbx_seq_one_letter_code
_entity_poly.pdbx_strand_id
1 'polypeptide(L)' 'MGKLRARSPSEIHLAGKIFTQRIERHNLNLRTYFKRLTPKTIYYSRSFEGHEKVIGAYFEIYL' A
#
# COMPACT_ATOMS: atom_id res chain seq x y z
N MET A 1 13.50 -0.52 41.11
CA MET A 1 13.56 0.16 39.81
C MET A 1 14.00 -0.86 38.76
N GLY A 2 13.07 -1.36 37.94
CA GLY A 2 13.36 -2.38 36.93
C GLY A 2 14.24 -1.82 35.81
N LYS A 3 15.36 -2.50 35.53
CA LYS A 3 16.31 -2.11 34.48
C LYS A 3 15.62 -2.22 33.12
N LEU A 4 15.40 -1.11 32.42
CA LEU A 4 14.92 -1.11 31.04
C LEU A 4 15.98 -1.84 30.19
N ARG A 5 15.64 -3.03 29.69
CA ARG A 5 16.50 -3.77 28.76
C ARG A 5 16.59 -2.97 27.46
N ALA A 6 17.77 -2.44 27.15
CA ALA A 6 18.04 -1.87 25.85
C ALA A 6 17.90 -2.97 24.80
N ARG A 7 17.07 -2.73 23.79
CA ARG A 7 16.85 -3.66 22.69
C ARG A 7 18.14 -3.76 21.87
N SER A 8 18.58 -4.97 21.57
CA SER A 8 19.79 -5.18 20.77
C SER A 8 19.60 -4.65 19.34
N PRO A 9 20.67 -4.25 18.64
CA PRO A 9 20.56 -3.73 17.27
C PRO A 9 19.84 -4.69 16.31
N SER A 10 19.99 -6.00 16.49
CA SER A 10 19.31 -7.03 15.71
C SER A 10 17.80 -7.06 15.95
N GLU A 11 17.33 -6.86 17.18
CA GLU A 11 15.90 -6.80 17.51
C GLU A 11 15.23 -5.56 16.92
N ILE A 12 15.93 -4.42 16.92
CA ILE A 12 15.44 -3.18 16.30
C ILE A 12 15.36 -3.35 14.78
N HIS A 13 16.41 -3.90 14.18
CA HIS A 13 16.44 -4.19 12.74
C HIS A 13 15.32 -5.16 12.33
N LEU A 14 15.11 -6.23 13.11
CA LEU A 14 14.05 -7.20 12.85
C LEU A 14 12.66 -6.57 12.95
N ALA A 15 12.42 -5.74 13.97
CA ALA A 15 11.15 -5.03 14.13
C ALA A 15 10.87 -4.09 12.95
N GLY A 16 11.87 -3.30 12.52
CA GLY A 16 11.76 -2.43 11.35
C GLY A 16 11.47 -3.23 10.07
N LYS A 17 12.19 -4.33 9.85
CA LYS A 17 11.98 -5.23 8.71
C LYS A 17 10.57 -5.79 8.67
N ILE A 18 10.03 -6.28 9.79
CA ILE A 18 8.67 -6.81 9.86
C ILE A 18 7.64 -5.73 9.54
N PHE A 19 7.83 -4.51 10.06
CA PHE A 19 6.92 -3.40 9.84
C PHE A 19 6.87 -2.98 8.36
N THR A 20 8.04 -2.80 7.74
CA THR A 20 8.15 -2.46 6.31
C THR A 20 7.53 -3.56 5.45
N GLN A 21 7.86 -4.82 5.69
CA GLN A 21 7.31 -5.95 4.93
C GLN A 21 5.79 -6.10 5.09
N ARG A 22 5.23 -5.70 6.23
CA ARG A 22 3.78 -5.72 6.45
C ARG A 22 3.09 -4.64 5.61
N ILE A 23 3.65 -3.42 5.57
CA ILE A 23 3.15 -2.34 4.73
C ILE A 23 3.25 -2.71 3.25
N GLU A 24 4.39 -3.24 2.82
CA GLU A 24 4.60 -3.70 1.43
C GLU A 24 3.62 -4.80 1.02
N ARG A 25 3.41 -5.81 1.88
CA ARG A 25 2.45 -6.89 1.62
C ARG A 25 1.01 -6.40 1.56
N HIS A 26 0.64 -5.44 2.41
CA HIS A 26 -0.69 -4.85 2.38
C HIS A 26 -0.95 -4.12 1.04
N ASN A 27 0.05 -3.42 0.52
CA ASN A 27 -0.05 -2.67 -0.74
C ASN A 27 0.18 -3.52 -2.00
N LEU A 28 0.59 -4.79 -1.88
CA LEU A 28 0.85 -5.67 -3.02
C LEU A 28 -0.40 -5.95 -3.86
N ASN A 29 -1.55 -6.11 -3.19
CA ASN A 29 -2.84 -6.29 -3.84
C ASN A 29 -3.28 -5.04 -4.59
N LEU A 30 -3.12 -3.86 -3.97
CA LEU A 30 -3.41 -2.56 -4.60
C LEU A 30 -2.56 -2.35 -5.85
N ARG A 31 -1.25 -2.62 -5.79
CA ARG A 31 -0.35 -2.51 -6.96
C ARG A 31 -0.78 -3.41 -8.11
N THR A 32 -1.12 -4.67 -7.82
CA THR A 32 -1.58 -5.63 -8.83
C THR A 32 -2.91 -5.20 -9.43
N TYR A 33 -3.79 -4.67 -8.59
CA TYR A 33 -5.08 -4.17 -9.02
C TYR A 33 -4.95 -2.92 -9.90
N PHE A 34 -4.20 -1.90 -9.48
CA PHE A 34 -3.97 -0.69 -10.27
C PHE A 34 -3.41 -1.01 -11.65
N LYS A 35 -2.50 -1.99 -11.75
CA LYS A 35 -1.98 -2.50 -13.04
C LYS A 35 -3.05 -3.15 -13.93
N ARG A 36 -4.10 -3.76 -13.35
CA ARG A 36 -5.23 -4.34 -14.09
C ARG A 36 -6.31 -3.31 -14.41
N LEU A 37 -6.47 -2.30 -13.55
CA LEU A 37 -7.42 -1.21 -13.70
C LEU A 37 -6.97 -0.24 -14.79
N THR A 38 -5.68 0.09 -14.87
CA THR A 38 -5.10 1.04 -15.84
C THR A 38 -5.53 0.76 -17.28
N PRO A 39 -5.41 -0.49 -17.81
CA PRO A 39 -5.87 -0.79 -19.16
C PRO A 39 -7.37 -0.66 -19.34
N LYS A 40 -8.18 -0.98 -18.33
CA LYS A 40 -9.65 -0.99 -18.45
C LYS A 40 -10.29 0.39 -18.34
N THR A 41 -9.63 1.33 -17.67
CA THR A 41 -10.21 2.63 -17.31
C THR A 41 -9.31 3.76 -17.78
N ILE A 42 -8.04 3.77 -17.40
CA ILE A 42 -7.09 4.85 -17.73
C ILE A 42 -6.72 4.88 -19.21
N TYR A 43 -6.56 3.72 -19.84
CA TYR A 43 -6.12 3.63 -21.24
C TYR A 43 -7.22 3.98 -22.26
N TYR A 44 -8.49 3.71 -21.94
CA TYR A 44 -9.62 3.94 -22.86
C TYR A 44 -10.31 5.30 -22.69
N SER A 45 -10.25 5.90 -21.50
CA SER A 45 -10.87 7.20 -21.25
C SER A 45 -9.95 8.36 -21.66
N ARG A 46 -10.52 9.33 -22.39
CA ARG A 46 -9.80 10.50 -22.92
C ARG A 46 -9.77 11.68 -21.95
N SER A 47 -10.47 11.60 -20.82
CA SER A 47 -10.62 12.70 -19.85
C SER A 47 -10.07 12.34 -18.47
N PHE A 48 -9.27 13.25 -17.91
CA PHE A 48 -8.68 13.12 -16.57
C PHE A 48 -9.75 13.03 -15.48
N GLU A 49 -10.83 13.79 -15.62
CA GLU A 49 -11.95 13.82 -14.66
C GLU A 49 -12.70 12.47 -14.58
N GLY A 50 -12.77 11.72 -15.69
CA GLY A 50 -13.34 10.37 -15.70
C GLY A 50 -12.45 9.38 -14.95
N HIS A 51 -11.13 9.53 -15.11
CA HIS A 51 -10.14 8.71 -14.40
C HIS A 51 -10.19 8.95 -12.89
N GLU A 52 -10.25 10.22 -12.45
CA GLU A 52 -10.34 10.55 -11.02
C GLU A 52 -11.60 10.00 -10.35
N LYS A 53 -12.76 10.08 -11.01
CA LYS A 53 -14.02 9.53 -10.48
C LYS A 53 -13.97 8.01 -10.33
N VAL A 54 -13.42 7.31 -11.33
CA VAL A 54 -13.27 5.85 -11.28
C VAL A 54 -12.28 5.43 -10.20
N ILE A 55 -11.14 6.14 -10.09
CA ILE A 55 -10.15 5.88 -9.05
C ILE A 55 -10.74 6.17 -7.66
N GLY A 56 -11.46 7.28 -7.50
CA GLY A 56 -12.12 7.65 -6.25
C GLY A 56 -13.16 6.62 -5.81
N ALA A 57 -14.09 6.25 -6.69
CA ALA A 57 -15.08 5.20 -6.42
C ALA A 57 -14.42 3.85 -6.10
N TYR A 58 -13.25 3.58 -6.69
CA TYR A 58 -12.50 2.37 -6.40
C TYR A 58 -11.90 2.38 -4.99
N PHE A 59 -11.31 3.50 -4.57
CA PHE A 59 -10.84 3.68 -3.20
C PHE A 59 -11.98 3.55 -2.18
N GLU A 60 -13.16 4.08 -2.50
CA GLU A 60 -14.33 4.06 -1.62
C GLU A 60 -14.94 2.65 -1.42
N ILE A 61 -14.77 1.74 -2.38
CA ILE A 61 -15.29 0.36 -2.31
C ILE A 61 -14.30 -0.62 -1.68
N TYR A 62 -12.99 -0.41 -1.87
CA TYR A 62 -11.96 -1.41 -1.57
C TYR A 62 -11.01 -1.05 -0.42
N LEU A 63 -11.07 0.18 0.09
CA LEU A 63 -10.26 0.68 1.20
C LEU A 63 -11.17 1.16 2.33
#